data_AF-X1C4T8-F1
#
_entry.id   AF-X1C4T8-F1
#
_cell.length_a   1.000
_cell.length_b   1.000
_cell.length_c   1.000
_cell.angle_alpha   90.00
_cell.angle_beta   90.00
_cell.angle_gamma   90.00
#
_symmetry.space_group_name_H-M   'P 1'
#
loop_
_entity.id
_entity.type
_entity.pdbx_description
1 polymer ?
#
loop_
_entity_poly.entity_id
_entity_poly.type
_entity_poly.pdbx_seq_one_letter_code
_entity_poly.pdbx_strand_id
1 'polypeptide(L)'
;QYIYDVERRIDARISFKYAIPLAVPVDEVINQITRRRTAYDIYVDIFPSREFEALPEAVKEWRDLAESLLQDIITGSITLTVPTTEGTGIRAMTSHLKRARKIEVRLTGTDWQYLGYEYIVPDSFIATSTIDISTQYVEGTDYEMMWKEGAMRLVEGTSIEPNSIIYLYFLYQETPEYQRGIRREDRLIQEGDYI
;
A
#
# COMPACT_ATOMS: atom_id res chain seq x y z
N GLN A 1 1.69 0.46 -8.37
CA GLN A 1 1.97 1.06 -9.70
C GLN A 1 2.98 2.19 -9.55
N TYR A 2 2.69 3.24 -8.78
CA TYR A 2 3.61 4.35 -8.50
C TYR A 2 5.04 3.97 -8.12
N ILE A 3 5.24 3.05 -7.16
CA ILE A 3 6.60 2.63 -6.73
C ILE A 3 7.38 2.05 -7.91
N TYR A 4 6.78 1.12 -8.66
CA TYR A 4 7.42 0.51 -9.83
C TYR A 4 7.71 1.54 -10.94
N ASP A 5 6.83 2.52 -11.15
CA ASP A 5 7.04 3.59 -12.14
C ASP A 5 8.13 4.59 -11.71
N VAL A 6 8.24 4.86 -10.41
CA VAL A 6 9.33 5.63 -9.81
C VAL A 6 10.65 4.88 -9.96
N GLU A 7 10.69 3.61 -9.58
CA GLU A 7 11.89 2.77 -9.70
C GLU A 7 12.37 2.66 -11.14
N ARG A 8 11.46 2.47 -12.11
CA ARG A 8 11.84 2.46 -13.53
C ARG A 8 12.45 3.78 -14.01
N ARG A 9 11.98 4.91 -13.48
CA ARG A 9 12.55 6.25 -13.78
C ARG A 9 13.91 6.45 -13.12
N ILE A 10 14.10 5.96 -11.89
CA ILE A 10 15.39 5.99 -11.19
C ILE A 10 16.39 5.13 -11.98
N ASP A 11 16.02 3.89 -12.30
CA ASP A 11 16.82 2.96 -13.09
C ASP A 11 17.24 3.59 -14.42
N ALA A 12 16.29 4.09 -15.22
CA ALA A 12 16.63 4.74 -16.49
C ALA A 12 17.69 5.85 -16.34
N ARG A 13 17.64 6.62 -15.25
CA ARG A 13 18.55 7.74 -14.99
C ARG A 13 19.93 7.33 -14.48
N ILE A 14 20.08 6.16 -13.87
CA ILE A 14 21.37 5.67 -13.36
C ILE A 14 21.98 4.56 -14.22
N SER A 15 21.27 4.14 -15.28
CA SER A 15 21.67 3.06 -16.21
C SER A 15 23.02 3.25 -16.89
N PHE A 16 23.45 4.50 -17.06
CA PHE A 16 24.74 4.82 -17.68
C PHE A 16 25.94 4.50 -16.76
N LYS A 17 25.69 4.32 -15.46
CA LYS A 17 26.71 4.15 -14.42
C LYS A 17 26.63 2.80 -13.72
N TYR A 18 25.45 2.22 -13.64
CA TYR A 18 25.20 0.94 -12.97
C TYR A 18 24.49 -0.03 -13.91
N ALA A 19 24.77 -1.34 -13.76
CA ALA A 19 24.08 -2.37 -14.53
C ALA A 19 22.62 -2.51 -14.05
N ILE A 20 21.68 -2.55 -15.00
CA ILE A 20 20.23 -2.51 -14.72
C ILE A 20 19.50 -3.73 -15.28
N PRO A 21 18.45 -4.25 -14.59
CA PRO A 21 17.95 -3.80 -13.28
C PRO A 21 19.00 -4.00 -12.20
N LEU A 22 19.12 -3.02 -11.28
CA LEU A 22 20.09 -3.10 -10.20
C LEU A 22 19.92 -4.45 -9.49
N ALA A 23 20.99 -5.26 -9.43
CA ALA A 23 20.99 -6.51 -8.72
C ALA A 23 20.79 -6.22 -7.21
N VAL A 24 19.56 -6.38 -6.76
CA VAL A 24 19.03 -6.13 -5.40
C VAL A 24 19.87 -6.90 -4.37
N PRO A 25 20.12 -6.41 -3.13
CA PRO A 25 19.41 -5.33 -2.41
C PRO A 25 19.68 -3.86 -2.80
N VAL A 26 18.75 -2.97 -2.45
CA VAL A 26 18.73 -1.56 -2.86
C VAL A 26 19.31 -0.73 -1.72
N ASP A 27 20.33 0.06 -2.01
CA ASP A 27 20.95 0.99 -1.07
C ASP A 27 19.88 1.87 -0.36
N GLU A 28 20.05 2.12 0.93
CA GLU A 28 19.12 2.91 1.76
C GLU A 28 18.78 4.27 1.12
N VAL A 29 19.73 4.85 0.38
CA VAL A 29 19.53 6.10 -0.36
C VAL A 29 18.50 5.95 -1.49
N ILE A 30 18.52 4.85 -2.24
CA ILE A 30 17.54 4.60 -3.30
C ILE A 30 16.15 4.35 -2.69
N ASN A 31 16.06 3.62 -1.57
CA ASN A 31 14.79 3.45 -0.85
C ASN A 31 14.20 4.80 -0.42
N GLN A 32 15.05 5.68 0.09
CA GLN A 32 14.67 7.03 0.46
C GLN A 32 14.18 7.88 -0.73
N ILE A 33 14.84 7.79 -1.89
CA ILE A 33 14.39 8.44 -3.12
C ILE A 33 13.03 7.88 -3.55
N THR A 34 12.89 6.56 -3.61
CA THR A 34 11.66 5.88 -4.04
C THR A 34 10.48 6.25 -3.15
N ARG A 35 10.65 6.26 -1.82
CA ARG A 35 9.59 6.64 -0.87
C ARG A 35 9.15 8.10 -1.06
N ARG A 36 10.10 9.04 -1.10
CA ARG A 36 9.78 10.48 -1.24
C ARG A 36 9.12 10.79 -2.58
N ARG A 37 9.61 10.21 -3.68
CA ARG A 37 9.00 10.35 -5.01
C ARG A 37 7.61 9.72 -5.09
N THR A 38 7.43 8.53 -4.52
CA THR A 38 6.13 7.87 -4.48
C THR A 38 5.11 8.69 -3.68
N ALA A 39 5.51 9.21 -2.51
CA ALA A 39 4.64 10.07 -1.70
C ALA A 39 4.24 11.36 -2.44
N TYR A 40 5.18 11.99 -3.13
CA TYR A 40 4.90 13.15 -3.99
C TYR A 40 3.91 12.81 -5.12
N ASP A 41 4.15 11.72 -5.87
CA ASP A 41 3.29 11.34 -6.99
C ASP A 41 1.86 10.99 -6.53
N ILE A 42 1.72 10.30 -5.40
CA ILE A 42 0.41 10.01 -4.79
C ILE A 42 -0.30 11.32 -4.39
N TYR A 43 0.43 12.28 -3.82
CA TYR A 43 -0.16 13.55 -3.38
C TYR A 43 -0.67 14.37 -4.56
N VAL A 44 0.14 14.52 -5.61
CA VAL A 44 -0.24 15.26 -6.82
C VAL A 44 -1.41 14.60 -7.55
N ASP A 45 -1.45 13.26 -7.57
CA ASP A 45 -2.56 12.50 -8.17
C ASP A 45 -3.90 12.69 -7.44
N ILE A 46 -3.86 12.84 -6.11
CA ILE A 46 -5.06 13.12 -5.30
C ILE A 46 -5.54 14.57 -5.51
N PHE A 47 -4.63 15.50 -5.81
CA PHE A 47 -4.93 16.93 -5.99
C PHE A 47 -4.48 17.47 -7.37
N PRO A 48 -5.05 16.97 -8.48
CA PRO A 48 -4.51 17.17 -9.84
C PRO A 48 -4.62 18.61 -10.38
N SER A 49 -5.27 19.53 -9.66
CA SER A 49 -5.53 20.92 -10.09
C SER A 49 -4.66 21.97 -9.38
N ARG A 50 -3.70 21.57 -8.54
CA ARG A 50 -2.78 22.52 -7.88
C ARG A 50 -1.51 22.68 -8.70
N GLU A 51 -1.23 23.92 -9.11
CA GLU A 51 0.08 24.29 -9.63
C GLU A 51 1.17 23.97 -8.58
N PHE A 52 2.40 23.68 -9.03
CA PHE A 52 3.50 23.28 -8.14
C PHE A 52 3.70 24.24 -6.97
N GLU A 53 3.52 25.55 -7.21
CA GLU A 53 3.65 26.60 -6.19
C GLU A 53 2.59 26.50 -5.08
N ALA A 54 1.42 25.93 -5.38
CA ALA A 54 0.28 25.75 -4.47
C ALA A 54 0.35 24.44 -3.66
N LEU A 55 1.39 23.63 -3.83
CA LEU A 55 1.63 22.44 -3.00
C LEU A 55 2.12 22.84 -1.60
N PRO A 56 1.82 22.04 -0.56
CA PRO A 56 2.42 22.24 0.75
C PRO A 56 3.94 22.16 0.67
N GLU A 57 4.63 22.98 1.47
CA GLU A 57 6.09 23.09 1.42
C GLU A 57 6.79 21.75 1.65
N ALA A 58 6.31 20.95 2.61
CA ALA A 58 6.81 19.60 2.86
C ALA A 58 6.74 18.67 1.63
N VAL A 59 5.73 18.83 0.78
CA VAL A 59 5.58 18.00 -0.44
C VAL A 59 6.60 18.44 -1.51
N LYS A 60 6.88 19.74 -1.60
CA LYS A 60 7.94 20.28 -2.47
C LYS A 60 9.31 19.78 -1.99
N GLU A 61 9.58 19.87 -0.69
CA GLU A 61 10.81 19.37 -0.06
C GLU A 61 11.05 17.88 -0.34
N TRP A 62 10.02 17.03 -0.28
CA TRP A 62 10.17 15.61 -0.62
C TRP A 62 10.66 15.40 -2.06
N ARG A 63 10.10 16.15 -3.01
CA ARG A 63 10.49 16.09 -4.41
C ARG A 63 11.95 16.54 -4.58
N ASP A 64 12.28 17.69 -4.01
CA ASP A 64 13.58 18.33 -4.22
C ASP A 64 14.71 17.56 -3.52
N LEU A 65 14.47 17.01 -2.32
CA LEU A 65 15.40 16.12 -1.64
C LEU A 65 15.63 14.82 -2.41
N ALA A 66 14.58 14.22 -2.97
CA ALA A 66 14.72 13.01 -3.77
C ALA A 66 15.50 13.27 -5.07
N GLU A 67 15.30 14.43 -5.69
CA GLU A 67 16.02 14.85 -6.89
C GLU A 67 17.49 15.16 -6.58
N SER A 68 17.77 15.82 -5.45
CA SER A 68 19.14 16.08 -4.98
C SER A 68 19.91 14.79 -4.77
N LEU A 69 19.35 13.83 -4.01
CA LEU A 69 19.99 12.54 -3.76
C LEU A 69 20.25 11.76 -5.05
N LEU A 70 19.32 11.82 -6.00
CA LEU A 70 19.50 11.18 -7.30
C LEU A 70 20.62 11.85 -8.11
N GLN A 71 20.72 13.18 -8.07
CA GLN A 71 21.79 13.92 -8.70
C GLN A 71 23.15 13.63 -8.05
N ASP A 72 23.19 13.46 -6.73
CA ASP A 72 24.40 13.09 -5.99
C ASP A 72 24.89 11.67 -6.37
N ILE A 73 23.97 10.74 -6.65
CA ILE A 73 24.32 9.41 -7.19
C ILE A 73 24.89 9.52 -8.62
N ILE A 74 24.21 10.28 -9.48
CA ILE A 74 24.61 10.50 -10.88
C ILE A 74 26.01 11.11 -10.95
N THR A 75 26.25 12.18 -10.19
CA THR A 75 27.55 12.89 -10.12
C THR A 75 28.62 12.10 -9.38
N GLY A 76 28.23 11.13 -8.54
CA GLY A 76 29.14 10.26 -7.79
C GLY A 76 29.55 10.78 -6.42
N SER A 77 28.91 11.84 -5.93
CA SER A 77 28.96 12.26 -4.52
C SER A 77 28.44 11.16 -3.60
N ILE A 78 27.44 10.38 -4.05
CA ILE A 78 26.97 9.18 -3.37
C ILE A 78 27.36 7.96 -4.21
N THR A 79 28.08 7.04 -3.59
CA THR A 79 28.41 5.74 -4.18
C THR A 79 27.47 4.69 -3.58
N LEU A 80 26.66 4.07 -4.44
CA LEU A 80 25.78 2.96 -4.02
C LEU A 80 26.63 1.76 -3.58
N THR A 81 26.32 1.21 -2.41
CA THR A 81 27.01 0.06 -1.83
C THR A 81 26.37 -1.26 -2.25
N VAL A 82 27.21 -2.30 -2.38
CA VAL A 82 26.77 -3.69 -2.60
C VAL A 82 26.02 -4.16 -1.36
N PRO A 83 24.92 -4.90 -1.50
CA PRO A 83 23.83 -4.66 -0.57
C PRO A 83 23.70 -5.78 0.47
N THR A 84 23.20 -5.43 1.67
CA THR A 84 23.07 -6.35 2.81
C THR A 84 21.70 -7.02 2.86
N THR A 85 21.65 -8.23 3.42
CA THR A 85 20.48 -9.13 3.46
C THR A 85 19.23 -8.51 4.11
N GLU A 86 19.38 -7.55 5.03
CA GLU A 86 18.27 -6.86 5.70
C GLU A 86 17.48 -5.90 4.79
N GLY A 87 18.13 -5.22 3.85
CA GLY A 87 17.47 -4.31 2.90
C GLY A 87 16.48 -5.02 1.95
N THR A 88 16.67 -6.33 1.78
CA THR A 88 15.84 -7.22 0.95
C THR A 88 14.41 -7.38 1.47
N GLY A 89 14.22 -7.40 2.80
CA GLY A 89 12.90 -7.64 3.41
C GLY A 89 11.95 -6.45 3.26
N ILE A 90 12.49 -5.23 3.37
CA ILE A 90 11.69 -3.99 3.38
C ILE A 90 11.15 -3.66 1.98
N ARG A 91 11.91 -3.90 0.90
CA ARG A 91 11.48 -3.59 -0.48
C ARG A 91 10.37 -4.52 -0.97
N ALA A 92 10.48 -5.82 -0.69
CA ALA A 92 9.42 -6.78 -1.01
C ALA A 92 8.09 -6.35 -0.38
N MET A 93 8.11 -5.91 0.88
CA MET A 93 6.91 -5.41 1.55
C MET A 93 6.29 -4.19 0.84
N THR A 94 7.12 -3.23 0.37
CA THR A 94 6.62 -2.04 -0.34
C THR A 94 6.11 -2.32 -1.76
N SER A 95 6.69 -3.25 -2.51
CA SER A 95 6.26 -3.55 -3.89
C SER A 95 4.94 -4.32 -3.95
N HIS A 96 4.63 -5.05 -2.88
CA HIS A 96 3.39 -5.80 -2.69
C HIS A 96 2.27 -4.99 -2.03
N LEU A 97 2.55 -3.79 -1.54
CA LEU A 97 1.55 -2.91 -0.95
C LEU A 97 0.66 -2.30 -2.05
N LYS A 98 -0.61 -2.69 -2.06
CA LYS A 98 -1.65 -2.20 -2.96
C LYS A 98 -2.67 -1.38 -2.19
N ARG A 99 -3.47 -0.61 -2.94
CA ARG A 99 -4.56 0.21 -2.38
C ARG A 99 -5.89 -0.26 -2.96
N ALA A 100 -6.82 -0.58 -2.08
CA ALA A 100 -8.23 -0.77 -2.41
C ALA A 100 -8.98 0.56 -2.18
N ARG A 101 -9.88 0.92 -3.11
CA ARG A 101 -10.70 2.13 -3.01
C ARG A 101 -12.14 1.78 -3.35
N LYS A 102 -13.10 2.28 -2.57
CA LYS A 102 -14.54 2.15 -2.82
C LYS A 102 -14.97 0.68 -2.94
N ILE A 103 -14.43 -0.19 -2.10
CA ILE A 103 -14.89 -1.58 -2.08
C ILE A 103 -16.25 -1.57 -1.39
N GLU A 104 -17.28 -2.04 -2.10
CA GLU A 104 -18.62 -2.16 -1.57
C GLU A 104 -18.79 -3.52 -0.92
N VAL A 105 -19.13 -3.52 0.37
CA VAL A 105 -19.45 -4.75 1.09
C VAL A 105 -20.79 -4.63 1.79
N ARG A 106 -21.44 -5.78 1.98
CA ARG A 106 -22.71 -5.90 2.70
C ARG A 106 -22.56 -6.98 3.76
N LEU A 107 -22.34 -6.54 4.99
CA LEU A 107 -22.21 -7.46 6.12
C LEU A 107 -23.61 -7.87 6.59
N THR A 108 -23.83 -9.17 6.74
CA THR A 108 -25.14 -9.74 7.08
C THR A 108 -25.39 -9.74 8.58
N GLY A 109 -24.37 -9.48 9.40
CA GLY A 109 -24.45 -9.50 10.86
C GLY A 109 -23.08 -9.68 11.53
N THR A 110 -23.07 -10.45 12.61
CA THR A 110 -21.91 -10.68 13.49
C THR A 110 -21.02 -11.85 13.06
N ASP A 111 -21.34 -12.52 11.96
CA ASP A 111 -20.51 -13.58 11.39
C ASP A 111 -19.36 -12.99 10.58
N TRP A 112 -18.21 -13.67 10.61
CA TRP A 112 -17.03 -13.27 9.84
C TRP A 112 -17.29 -13.44 8.35
N GLN A 113 -17.12 -12.35 7.60
CA GLN A 113 -17.21 -12.35 6.14
C GLN A 113 -15.88 -11.98 5.51
N TYR A 114 -15.46 -12.77 4.55
CA TYR A 114 -14.24 -12.51 3.82
C TYR A 114 -14.42 -11.40 2.79
N LEU A 115 -13.49 -10.44 2.79
CA LEU A 115 -13.54 -9.27 1.90
C LEU A 115 -12.86 -9.52 0.54
N GLY A 116 -12.16 -10.64 0.37
CA GLY A 116 -11.37 -10.90 -0.83
C GLY A 116 -9.97 -10.27 -0.82
N TYR A 117 -9.52 -9.71 0.31
CA TYR A 117 -8.24 -9.02 0.45
C TYR A 117 -7.51 -9.48 1.70
N GLU A 118 -6.29 -10.01 1.58
CA GLU A 118 -5.49 -10.48 2.71
C GLU A 118 -4.42 -9.46 3.11
N TYR A 119 -3.90 -9.58 4.33
CA TYR A 119 -2.83 -8.72 4.85
C TYR A 119 -3.17 -7.23 4.74
N ILE A 120 -4.36 -6.86 5.18
CA ILE A 120 -4.83 -5.48 5.24
C ILE A 120 -4.05 -4.75 6.35
N VAL A 121 -3.57 -3.54 6.05
CA VAL A 121 -2.81 -2.72 7.01
C VAL A 121 -3.78 -1.99 7.94
N PRO A 122 -3.79 -2.28 9.25
CA PRO A 122 -4.80 -1.77 10.20
C PRO A 122 -4.97 -0.25 10.16
N ASP A 123 -3.87 0.50 10.31
CA ASP A 123 -3.89 1.97 10.39
C ASP A 123 -4.25 2.67 9.06
N SER A 124 -4.44 1.91 7.98
CA SER A 124 -4.83 2.44 6.67
C SER A 124 -6.31 2.25 6.35
N PHE A 125 -7.03 1.49 7.19
CA PHE A 125 -8.38 1.03 6.90
C PHE A 125 -9.43 2.06 7.31
N ILE A 126 -10.33 2.34 6.38
CA ILE A 126 -11.44 3.27 6.57
C ILE A 126 -12.70 2.56 6.07
N ALA A 127 -13.68 2.44 6.97
CA ALA A 127 -15.04 1.99 6.66
C ALA A 127 -16.01 3.17 6.80
N THR A 128 -16.88 3.38 5.83
CA THR A 128 -17.81 4.53 5.79
C THR A 128 -19.14 4.16 5.16
N SER A 129 -20.21 4.85 5.56
CA SER A 129 -21.55 4.70 4.98
C SER A 129 -21.68 5.32 3.58
N THR A 130 -20.80 6.27 3.26
CA THR A 130 -20.82 7.03 2.00
C THR A 130 -19.44 7.06 1.33
N ILE A 131 -19.42 7.34 0.03
CA ILE A 131 -18.20 7.39 -0.78
C ILE A 131 -17.30 8.58 -0.41
N ASP A 132 -17.83 9.65 0.16
CA ASP A 132 -17.09 10.88 0.47
C ASP A 132 -16.26 10.83 1.76
N ILE A 133 -16.31 9.72 2.51
CA ILE A 133 -15.53 9.48 3.75
C ILE A 133 -15.92 10.45 4.89
N SER A 134 -17.08 11.11 4.78
CA SER A 134 -17.57 12.07 5.78
C SER A 134 -18.00 11.40 7.09
N THR A 135 -18.50 10.16 7.03
CA THR A 135 -19.01 9.41 8.19
C THR A 135 -18.28 8.08 8.30
N GLN A 136 -17.31 8.01 9.21
CA GLN A 136 -16.48 6.83 9.38
C GLN A 136 -16.99 5.97 10.53
N TYR A 137 -17.01 4.67 10.30
CA TYR A 137 -17.26 3.65 11.32
C TYR A 137 -15.98 3.36 12.09
N VAL A 138 -16.13 2.97 13.36
CA VAL A 138 -15.02 2.76 14.28
C VAL A 138 -14.82 1.28 14.58
N GLU A 139 -13.59 0.79 14.43
CA GLU A 139 -13.24 -0.59 14.80
C GLU A 139 -13.44 -0.82 16.32
N GLY A 140 -13.96 -1.99 16.68
CA GLY A 140 -14.28 -2.37 18.06
C GLY A 140 -15.58 -1.77 18.60
N THR A 141 -16.19 -0.82 17.89
CA THR A 141 -17.52 -0.27 18.21
C THR A 141 -18.55 -0.66 17.16
N ASP A 142 -18.23 -0.43 15.89
CA ASP A 142 -19.17 -0.68 14.79
C ASP A 142 -18.86 -2.00 14.05
N TYR A 143 -17.58 -2.34 13.92
CA TYR A 143 -17.10 -3.54 13.23
C TYR A 143 -15.81 -4.08 13.85
N GLU A 144 -15.46 -5.32 13.53
CA GLU A 144 -14.17 -5.93 13.85
C GLU A 144 -13.49 -6.48 12.59
N MET A 145 -12.15 -6.53 12.62
CA MET A 145 -11.32 -6.98 11.50
C MET A 145 -10.34 -8.06 11.92
N MET A 146 -10.26 -9.12 11.10
CA MET A 146 -9.12 -10.03 11.05
C MET A 146 -8.19 -9.55 9.95
N TRP A 147 -7.23 -8.70 10.31
CA TRP A 147 -6.36 -7.98 9.37
C TRP A 147 -5.57 -8.88 8.41
N LYS A 148 -5.02 -9.98 8.93
CA LYS A 148 -4.22 -10.92 8.14
C LYS A 148 -5.12 -11.74 7.21
N GLU A 149 -6.24 -12.21 7.73
CA GLU A 149 -7.19 -13.07 7.02
C GLU A 149 -8.12 -12.29 6.10
N GLY A 150 -8.22 -10.97 6.21
CA GLY A 150 -9.09 -10.20 5.34
C GLY A 150 -10.58 -10.33 5.63
N ALA A 151 -10.95 -10.68 6.85
CA ALA A 151 -12.34 -10.90 7.24
C ALA A 151 -12.85 -9.78 8.14
N MET A 152 -14.12 -9.43 7.97
CA MET A 152 -14.80 -8.36 8.71
C MET A 152 -16.13 -8.88 9.24
N ARG A 153 -16.55 -8.37 10.41
CA ARG A 153 -17.90 -8.58 10.94
C ARG A 153 -18.42 -7.32 11.61
N LEU A 154 -19.73 -7.24 11.80
CA LEU A 154 -20.32 -6.22 12.66
C LEU A 154 -20.16 -6.57 14.13
N VAL A 155 -19.97 -5.54 14.97
CA VAL A 155 -20.01 -5.68 16.43
C VAL A 155 -21.47 -5.77 16.89
N GLU A 156 -21.75 -6.58 17.91
CA GLU A 156 -23.09 -6.67 18.50
C GLU A 156 -23.53 -5.30 19.07
N GLY A 157 -24.72 -4.84 18.70
CA GLY A 157 -25.23 -3.53 19.13
C GLY A 157 -24.69 -2.34 18.35
N THR A 158 -23.99 -2.58 17.23
CA THR A 158 -23.57 -1.53 16.29
C THR A 158 -24.75 -0.69 15.77
N SER A 159 -24.46 0.54 15.35
CA SER A 159 -25.41 1.41 14.65
C SER A 159 -25.59 1.04 13.16
N ILE A 160 -24.73 0.17 12.63
CA ILE A 160 -24.79 -0.27 11.24
C ILE A 160 -25.92 -1.29 11.06
N GLU A 161 -26.89 -0.95 10.20
CA GLU A 161 -27.95 -1.89 9.85
C GLU A 161 -27.39 -3.09 9.05
N PRO A 162 -27.80 -4.33 9.35
CA PRO A 162 -27.43 -5.50 8.56
C PRO A 162 -27.77 -5.32 7.08
N ASN A 163 -26.90 -5.79 6.18
CA ASN A 163 -26.98 -5.66 4.72
C ASN A 163 -26.91 -4.23 4.15
N SER A 164 -26.69 -3.22 4.99
CA SER A 164 -26.34 -1.88 4.51
C SER A 164 -25.02 -1.90 3.73
N ILE A 165 -24.88 -0.99 2.77
CA ILE A 165 -23.65 -0.87 1.99
C ILE A 165 -22.62 -0.15 2.85
N ILE A 166 -21.45 -0.76 2.98
CA ILE A 166 -20.28 -0.16 3.61
C ILE A 166 -19.22 0.00 2.52
N TYR A 167 -18.67 1.21 2.42
CA TYR A 167 -17.56 1.52 1.53
C TYR A 167 -16.24 1.40 2.29
N LEU A 168 -15.32 0.60 1.76
CA LEU A 168 -14.01 0.37 2.35
C LEU A 168 -12.89 1.00 1.51
N TYR A 169 -11.90 1.53 2.23
CA TYR A 169 -10.66 2.07 1.68
C TYR A 169 -9.51 1.60 2.55
N PHE A 170 -8.50 0.97 1.96
CA PHE A 170 -7.36 0.47 2.72
C PHE A 170 -6.15 0.16 1.85
N LEU A 171 -5.01 -0.02 2.51
CA LEU A 171 -3.83 -0.62 1.94
C LEU A 171 -3.79 -2.11 2.35
N TYR A 172 -3.34 -2.96 1.43
CA TYR A 172 -3.19 -4.41 1.67
C TYR A 172 -1.95 -4.94 0.97
N GLN A 173 -1.38 -6.03 1.46
CA GLN A 173 -0.20 -6.65 0.87
C GLN A 173 -0.59 -7.86 0.01
N GLU A 174 -0.32 -7.81 -1.29
CA GLU A 174 -0.47 -8.97 -2.17
C GLU A 174 0.68 -9.94 -1.98
N THR A 175 0.40 -11.12 -1.43
CA THR A 175 1.37 -12.21 -1.43
C THR A 175 1.53 -12.81 -2.83
N PRO A 176 2.67 -13.46 -3.13
CA PRO A 176 2.83 -14.20 -4.39
C PRO A 176 1.76 -15.28 -4.62
N GLU A 177 1.14 -15.78 -3.55
CA GLU A 177 0.05 -16.76 -3.58
C GLU A 177 -1.25 -16.10 -4.02
N TYR A 178 -1.57 -14.94 -3.44
CA TYR A 178 -2.70 -14.11 -3.84
C TYR A 178 -2.65 -13.72 -5.32
N GLN A 179 -1.46 -13.37 -5.84
CA GLN A 179 -1.27 -13.04 -7.26
C GLN A 179 -1.46 -14.24 -8.21
N ARG A 180 -1.29 -15.47 -7.71
CA ARG A 180 -1.59 -16.70 -8.46
C ARG A 180 -3.08 -17.08 -8.40
N GLY A 181 -3.90 -16.24 -7.77
CA GLY A 181 -5.32 -16.51 -7.53
C GLY A 181 -5.56 -17.55 -6.44
N ILE A 182 -4.54 -17.94 -5.69
CA ILE A 182 -4.67 -18.83 -4.54
C ILE A 182 -5.04 -17.97 -3.35
N ARG A 183 -6.29 -18.06 -2.91
CA ARG A 183 -6.75 -17.35 -1.73
C ARG A 183 -6.68 -18.28 -0.52
N ARG A 184 -6.53 -17.73 0.67
CA ARG A 184 -6.47 -18.53 1.90
C ARG A 184 -7.80 -19.23 2.19
N GLU A 185 -8.92 -18.72 1.67
CA GLU A 185 -10.21 -19.42 1.64
C GLU A 185 -10.12 -20.76 0.89
N ASP A 186 -9.37 -20.84 -0.22
CA ASP A 186 -9.19 -22.08 -0.97
C ASP A 186 -8.39 -23.13 -0.18
N ARG A 187 -7.47 -22.67 0.69
CA ARG A 187 -6.71 -23.55 1.59
C ARG A 187 -7.54 -24.01 2.79
N LEU A 188 -8.39 -23.14 3.35
CA LEU A 188 -9.29 -23.51 4.45
C LEU A 188 -10.38 -24.49 3.99
N ILE A 189 -10.84 -24.41 2.74
CA ILE A 189 -11.73 -25.41 2.14
C ILE A 189 -11.01 -26.75 1.93
N GLN A 190 -9.72 -26.74 1.57
CA GLN A 190 -8.93 -27.98 1.42
C GLN A 190 -8.56 -28.64 2.76
N GLU A 191 -8.37 -27.87 3.83
CA GLU A 191 -8.07 -28.42 5.16
C GLU A 191 -9.34 -28.80 5.96
N GLY A 192 -10.53 -28.42 5.48
CA GLY A 192 -11.82 -28.77 6.06
C GLY A 192 -12.33 -30.19 5.75
N ASP A 193 -11.64 -30.96 4.89
CA ASP A 193 -12.01 -32.34 4.51
C ASP A 193 -11.31 -33.43 5.36
N TYR A 194 -10.74 -33.07 6.51
CA TYR A 194 -10.23 -34.02 7.49
C TYR A 194 -10.69 -33.72 8.92
N ILE A 195 -11.98 -33.94 9.21
CA ILE A 195 -12.45 -34.68 10.42
C ILE A 195 -13.75 -35.40 10.07
#